data_AF-A0A9J6E2C6-F1
#
_entry.id   AF-A0A9J6E2C6-F1
#
_cell.length_a   1.000
_cell.length_b   1.000
_cell.length_c   1.000
_cell.angle_alpha   90.00
_cell.angle_beta   90.00
_cell.angle_gamma   90.00
#
_symmetry.space_group_name_H-M   'P 1'
#
loop_
_entity.id
_entity.type
_entity.pdbx_description
1 polymer ?
#
loop_
_entity_poly.entity_id
_entity_poly.type
_entity_poly.pdbx_seq_one_letter_code
_entity_poly.pdbx_strand_id
1 'polypeptide(L)'
;MVHPDVQHWIKYAKFEEHNGYISNARRIYERAVEFFGEDYMDERLFVAFAKFEENQREVTSLLSHASPGATQQHDRVRVIYKYALEHIPKEKAQDLFKNYTIHEKKYGDRAGIEDVIVSKRKYQYEEQVKENPLNYDAWFDYLRLMESEGNVDSTRETYERAIANVPPSRLKRFWRRYIYLWINYALL
;
A
#
# COMPACT_ATOMS: atom_id res chain seq x y z
N MET A 1 -16.46 25.85 5.25
CA MET A 1 -15.38 25.60 6.24
C MET A 1 -14.07 25.56 5.49
N VAL A 2 -13.10 26.40 5.85
CA VAL A 2 -11.78 26.41 5.22
C VAL A 2 -10.91 25.45 6.02
N HIS A 3 -10.59 24.28 5.45
CA HIS A 3 -9.65 23.35 6.08
C HIS A 3 -8.24 23.94 5.94
N PRO A 4 -7.49 24.12 7.05
CA PRO A 4 -6.08 24.50 6.98
C PRO A 4 -5.32 23.55 6.05
N ASP A 5 -4.59 24.08 5.07
CA ASP A 5 -3.84 23.26 4.11
C ASP A 5 -2.76 22.45 4.83
N VAL A 6 -2.67 21.15 4.49
CA VAL A 6 -1.70 20.16 4.97
C VAL A 6 -0.28 20.69 4.98
N GLN A 7 0.08 21.54 4.02
CA GLN A 7 1.40 22.17 3.96
C GLN A 7 1.76 22.97 5.21
N HIS A 8 0.79 23.62 5.87
CA HIS A 8 1.04 24.40 7.07
C HIS A 8 1.40 23.51 8.26
N TRP A 9 0.70 22.38 8.42
CA TRP A 9 1.00 21.38 9.44
C TRP A 9 2.41 20.80 9.27
N ILE A 10 2.78 20.45 8.03
CA ILE A 10 4.12 19.93 7.71
C ILE A 10 5.20 20.98 8.03
N LYS A 11 4.99 22.25 7.63
CA LYS A 11 5.94 23.33 7.94
C LYS A 11 6.09 23.53 9.45
N TYR A 12 4.99 23.47 10.20
CA TYR A 12 5.02 23.63 11.65
C TYR A 12 5.78 22.48 12.33
N ALA A 13 5.49 21.23 11.96
CA ALA A 13 6.21 20.08 12.50
C ALA A 13 7.70 20.14 12.20
N LYS A 14 8.09 20.51 10.96
CA LYS A 14 9.50 20.69 10.58
C LYS A 14 10.20 21.80 11.34
N PHE A 15 9.49 22.88 11.67
CA PHE A 15 10.04 23.95 12.50
C PHE A 15 10.39 23.45 13.91
N GLU A 16 9.49 22.72 14.57
CA GLU A 16 9.79 22.12 15.88
C GLU A 16 10.92 21.09 15.79
N GLU A 17 10.95 20.27 14.73
CA GLU A 17 12.03 19.32 14.47
C GLU A 17 13.39 20.02 14.34
N HIS A 18 13.46 21.10 13.58
CA HIS A 18 14.70 21.86 13.36
C HIS A 18 15.23 22.50 14.66
N ASN A 19 14.35 22.87 15.58
CA ASN A 19 14.71 23.38 16.90
C ASN A 19 15.02 22.27 17.92
N GLY A 20 14.97 21.00 17.52
CA GLY A 20 15.26 19.86 18.38
C GLY A 20 14.09 19.41 19.27
N TYR A 21 12.91 20.01 19.11
CA TYR A 21 11.70 19.65 19.86
C TYR A 21 10.96 18.46 19.21
N ILE A 22 11.63 17.31 19.18
CA ILE A 22 11.16 16.10 18.47
C ILE A 22 9.79 15.63 18.97
N SER A 23 9.55 15.66 20.28
CA SER A 23 8.25 15.28 20.86
C SER A 23 7.12 16.21 20.42
N ASN A 24 7.40 17.51 20.26
CA ASN A 24 6.41 18.46 19.75
C ASN A 24 6.15 18.22 18.26
N ALA A 25 7.20 18.04 17.46
CA ALA A 25 7.07 17.74 16.04
C ALA A 25 6.21 16.49 15.79
N ARG A 26 6.44 15.41 16.54
CA ARG A 26 5.62 14.19 16.49
C ARG A 26 4.16 14.49 16.81
N ARG A 27 3.90 15.18 17.92
CA ARG A 27 2.54 15.52 18.34
C ARG A 27 1.80 16.39 17.32
N ILE A 28 2.51 17.22 16.57
CA ILE A 28 1.92 18.02 15.47
C ILE A 28 1.47 17.11 14.33
N TYR A 29 2.28 16.12 13.94
CA TYR A 29 1.88 15.14 12.92
C TYR A 29 0.68 14.29 13.38
N GLU A 30 0.70 13.77 14.62
CA GLU A 30 -0.41 13.00 15.19
C GLU A 30 -1.71 13.83 15.17
N ARG A 31 -1.65 15.09 15.64
CA ARG A 31 -2.80 16.00 15.60
C ARG A 31 -3.27 16.33 14.19
N ALA A 32 -2.35 16.43 13.22
CA ALA A 32 -2.72 16.65 11.83
C ALA A 32 -3.50 15.44 11.29
N VAL A 33 -3.04 14.22 11.57
CA VAL A 33 -3.74 12.98 11.16
C VAL A 33 -5.15 12.94 11.78
N GLU A 34 -5.27 13.20 13.08
CA GLU A 34 -6.58 13.28 13.75
C GLU A 34 -7.48 14.38 13.15
N PHE A 35 -6.91 15.54 12.82
CA PHE A 35 -7.65 16.69 12.31
C PHE A 35 -8.23 16.45 10.91
N PHE A 36 -7.46 15.84 10.01
CA PHE A 36 -7.94 15.52 8.66
C PHE A 36 -8.83 14.27 8.63
N GLY A 37 -8.67 13.38 9.62
CA GLY A 37 -9.43 12.14 9.70
C GLY A 37 -9.29 11.29 8.44
N GLU A 38 -10.23 10.37 8.23
CA GLU A 38 -10.25 9.47 7.07
C GLU A 38 -10.76 10.16 5.79
N ASP A 39 -11.66 11.14 5.92
CA ASP A 39 -12.31 11.79 4.79
C ASP A 39 -11.40 12.75 4.01
N TYR A 40 -10.38 13.32 4.65
CA TYR A 40 -9.50 14.35 4.07
C TYR A 40 -8.01 13.99 4.14
N MET A 41 -7.68 12.70 4.17
CA MET A 41 -6.29 12.24 4.14
C MET A 41 -5.55 12.69 2.87
N ASP A 42 -4.30 13.13 3.07
CA ASP A 42 -3.40 13.57 2.00
C ASP A 42 -2.06 12.84 2.12
N GLU A 43 -1.61 12.21 1.03
CA GLU A 43 -0.37 11.43 1.03
C GLU A 43 0.86 12.24 1.45
N ARG A 44 0.86 13.56 1.20
CA ARG A 44 1.98 14.44 1.54
C ARG A 44 2.19 14.51 3.05
N LEU A 45 1.12 14.44 3.83
CA LEU A 45 1.20 14.42 5.30
C LEU A 45 1.89 13.15 5.78
N PHE A 46 1.43 11.99 5.30
CA PHE A 46 1.96 10.70 5.72
C PHE A 46 3.38 10.45 5.23
N VAL A 47 3.71 10.88 4.00
CA VAL A 47 5.11 10.84 3.50
C VAL A 47 6.01 11.73 4.37
N ALA A 48 5.55 12.93 4.75
CA ALA A 48 6.33 13.80 5.64
C ALA A 48 6.51 13.19 7.03
N PHE A 49 5.45 12.61 7.59
CA PHE A 49 5.49 11.98 8.91
C PHE A 49 6.38 10.74 8.94
N ALA A 50 6.27 9.88 7.92
CA ALA A 50 7.13 8.71 7.76
C ALA A 50 8.61 9.10 7.66
N LYS A 51 8.94 10.16 6.90
CA LYS A 51 10.31 10.68 6.80
C LYS A 51 10.82 11.27 8.12
N PHE A 52 9.95 11.95 8.86
CA PHE A 52 10.29 12.43 10.20
C PHE A 52 10.67 11.25 11.12
N GLU A 53 9.84 10.21 11.23
CA GLU A 53 10.16 9.05 12.07
C GLU A 53 11.41 8.30 11.56
N GLU A 54 11.64 8.24 10.25
CA GLU A 54 12.87 7.68 9.67
C GLU A 54 14.12 8.48 10.08
N ASN A 55 14.07 9.82 10.06
CA ASN A 55 15.19 10.66 10.49
C ASN A 55 15.46 10.51 11.99
N GLN A 56 14.42 10.42 12.82
CA GLN A 56 14.57 10.23 14.26
C GLN A 56 15.16 8.86 14.62
N ARG A 57 14.92 7.86 13.77
CA ARG A 57 15.54 6.54 13.90
C ARG A 57 17.04 6.60 13.67
N GLU A 58 17.54 7.35 12.69
CA GLU A 58 18.99 7.49 12.47
C GLU A 58 19.68 8.07 13.71
N VAL A 59 19.08 9.11 14.32
CA VAL A 59 19.59 9.71 15.56
C VAL A 59 19.54 8.72 16.73
N THR A 60 18.45 7.97 16.88
CA THR A 60 18.29 7.04 18.01
C THR A 60 19.16 5.79 17.86
N SER A 61 19.32 5.28 16.63
CA SER A 61 20.16 4.13 16.31
C SER A 61 21.64 4.38 16.61
N LEU A 62 22.11 5.63 16.52
CA LEU A 62 23.48 6.02 16.88
C LEU A 62 23.69 6.07 18.40
N LEU A 63 22.63 6.17 19.19
CA LEU A 63 22.67 6.23 20.66
C LEU A 63 22.36 4.90 21.33
N SER A 64 21.85 3.91 20.60
CA SER A 64 21.38 2.64 21.15
C SER A 64 22.30 1.46 20.82
N HIS A 65 23.45 1.36 21.51
CA HIS A 65 24.22 0.11 21.55
C HIS A 65 23.74 -0.86 22.65
N ALA A 66 22.70 -0.52 23.42
CA ALA A 66 22.45 -1.19 24.70
C ALA A 66 20.97 -1.49 25.05
N SER A 67 20.02 -1.53 24.09
CA SER A 67 18.64 -1.90 24.48
C SER A 67 17.87 -2.70 23.42
N PRO A 68 17.16 -3.80 23.77
CA PRO A 68 16.42 -4.67 22.84
C PRO A 68 15.16 -4.04 22.20
N GLY A 69 15.00 -2.71 22.26
CA GLY A 69 13.83 -1.98 21.76
C GLY A 69 13.93 -1.52 20.30
N ALA A 70 15.02 -1.81 19.58
CA ALA A 70 15.25 -1.35 18.20
C ALA A 70 14.15 -1.81 17.21
N THR A 71 13.50 -2.93 17.48
CA THR A 71 12.39 -3.47 16.67
C THR A 71 11.18 -2.52 16.66
N GLN A 72 10.90 -1.82 17.76
CA GLN A 72 9.70 -0.99 17.92
C GLN A 72 9.65 0.27 17.03
N GLN A 73 10.79 0.71 16.48
CA GLN A 73 10.87 1.94 15.68
C GLN A 73 10.64 1.69 14.19
N HIS A 74 11.05 0.53 13.66
CA HIS A 74 10.71 0.10 12.30
C HIS A 74 9.20 -0.03 12.12
N ASP A 75 8.52 -0.45 13.18
CA ASP A 75 7.08 -0.63 13.18
C ASP A 75 6.35 0.71 12.96
N ARG A 76 6.88 1.84 13.43
CA ARG A 76 6.21 3.13 13.28
C ARG A 76 6.12 3.61 11.84
N VAL A 77 7.24 3.61 11.11
CA VAL A 77 7.25 4.03 9.69
C VAL A 77 6.35 3.11 8.86
N ARG A 78 6.40 1.80 9.11
CA ARG A 78 5.53 0.80 8.46
C ARG A 78 4.06 1.01 8.79
N VAL A 79 3.72 1.25 10.05
CA VAL A 79 2.34 1.53 10.49
C VAL A 79 1.80 2.78 9.80
N ILE A 80 2.60 3.86 9.72
CA ILE A 80 2.22 5.09 9.02
C ILE A 80 1.91 4.80 7.54
N TYR A 81 2.80 4.09 6.84
CA TYR A 81 2.59 3.75 5.43
C TYR A 81 1.39 2.83 5.22
N LYS A 82 1.24 1.77 6.03
CA LYS A 82 0.12 0.82 5.93
C LYS A 82 -1.21 1.51 6.19
N TYR A 83 -1.30 2.25 7.29
CA TYR A 83 -2.50 3.02 7.63
C TYR A 83 -2.90 3.98 6.51
N ALA A 84 -1.94 4.74 5.97
CA ALA A 84 -2.21 5.66 4.87
C ALA A 84 -2.62 4.94 3.58
N LEU A 85 -2.05 3.77 3.27
CA LEU A 85 -2.41 2.96 2.10
C LEU A 85 -3.79 2.28 2.21
N GLU A 86 -4.27 2.04 3.42
CA GLU A 86 -5.61 1.49 3.68
C GLU A 86 -6.71 2.53 3.50
N HIS A 87 -6.42 3.80 3.81
CA HIS A 87 -7.43 4.86 3.85
C HIS A 87 -7.33 5.85 2.67
N ILE A 88 -6.16 6.00 2.05
CA ILE A 88 -5.99 6.85 0.87
C ILE A 88 -6.27 6.03 -0.40
N PRO A 89 -7.18 6.50 -1.29
CA PRO A 89 -7.40 5.86 -2.58
C PRO A 89 -6.10 5.70 -3.36
N LYS A 90 -5.90 4.52 -3.97
CA LYS A 90 -4.61 4.14 -4.56
C LYS A 90 -4.17 5.06 -5.71
N GLU A 91 -5.11 5.74 -6.36
CA GLU A 91 -4.85 6.76 -7.39
C GLU A 91 -4.12 7.99 -6.82
N LYS A 92 -4.39 8.31 -5.55
CA LYS A 92 -3.85 9.46 -4.81
C LYS A 92 -2.70 9.08 -3.87
N ALA A 93 -2.25 7.83 -3.88
CA ALA A 93 -1.20 7.30 -3.01
C ALA A 93 0.09 6.97 -3.79
N GLN A 94 0.29 7.54 -4.98
CA GLN A 94 1.41 7.18 -5.86
C GLN A 94 2.76 7.50 -5.22
N ASP A 95 2.89 8.69 -4.62
CA ASP A 95 4.11 9.10 -3.94
C ASP A 95 4.26 8.32 -2.64
N LEU A 96 3.17 8.02 -1.94
CA LEU A 96 3.19 7.16 -0.75
C LEU A 96 3.79 5.78 -1.05
N PHE A 97 3.30 5.09 -2.08
CA PHE A 97 3.83 3.80 -2.54
C PHE A 97 5.31 3.87 -2.92
N LYS A 98 5.70 4.94 -3.64
CA LYS A 98 7.09 5.15 -4.05
C LYS A 98 8.01 5.28 -2.83
N ASN A 99 7.65 6.12 -1.86
CA ASN A 99 8.46 6.33 -0.66
C ASN A 99 8.48 5.07 0.22
N TYR A 100 7.36 4.34 0.33
CA TYR A 100 7.33 3.08 1.10
C TYR A 100 8.23 2.01 0.48
N THR A 101 8.21 1.87 -0.86
CA THR A 101 9.10 0.94 -1.58
C THR A 101 10.58 1.27 -1.36
N ILE A 102 10.93 2.56 -1.37
CA ILE A 102 12.30 3.01 -1.10
C ILE A 102 12.69 2.68 0.34
N HIS A 103 11.78 2.91 1.30
CA HIS A 103 12.00 2.61 2.71
C HIS A 103 12.25 1.12 2.95
N GLU A 104 11.37 0.24 2.44
CA GLU A 104 11.53 -1.21 2.58
C GLU A 104 12.81 -1.71 1.89
N LYS A 105 13.22 -1.13 0.75
CA LYS A 105 14.51 -1.45 0.12
C LYS A 105 15.72 -1.07 0.98
N LYS A 106 15.63 0.04 1.70
CA LYS A 106 16.74 0.59 2.51
C LYS A 106 16.85 -0.09 3.88
N TYR A 107 15.73 -0.52 4.46
CA TYR A 107 15.67 -0.96 5.86
C TYR A 107 14.87 -2.23 6.12
N GLY A 108 14.14 -2.73 5.12
CA GLY A 108 13.29 -3.90 5.24
C GLY A 108 13.99 -5.19 4.85
N ASP A 109 13.24 -6.28 5.07
CA ASP A 109 13.50 -7.62 4.59
C ASP A 109 12.79 -7.78 3.22
N ARG A 110 13.29 -8.68 2.35
CA ARG A 110 12.62 -9.09 1.10
C ARG A 110 11.10 -9.30 1.28
N ALA A 111 10.67 -9.89 2.39
CA ALA A 111 9.25 -10.16 2.65
C ALA A 111 8.38 -8.89 2.75
N GLY A 112 8.90 -7.80 3.35
CA GLY A 112 8.16 -6.53 3.44
C GLY A 112 8.06 -5.80 2.10
N ILE A 113 9.08 -5.93 1.25
CA ILE A 113 9.08 -5.40 -0.13
C ILE A 113 8.06 -6.14 -1.00
N GLU A 114 7.95 -7.46 -0.85
CA GLU A 114 7.00 -8.29 -1.60
C GLU A 114 5.55 -7.88 -1.31
N ASP A 115 5.17 -7.67 -0.06
CA ASP A 115 3.80 -7.26 0.34
C ASP A 115 3.35 -5.96 -0.38
N VAL A 116 4.22 -4.96 -0.45
CA VAL A 116 3.95 -3.69 -1.13
C VAL A 116 3.79 -3.86 -2.63
N ILE A 117 4.66 -4.66 -3.24
CA ILE A 117 4.64 -4.93 -4.69
C ILE A 117 3.38 -5.72 -5.05
N VAL A 118 3.02 -6.71 -4.27
CA VAL A 118 1.83 -7.55 -4.46
C VAL A 118 0.57 -6.68 -4.35
N SER A 119 0.45 -5.84 -3.31
CA SER A 119 -0.69 -4.92 -3.16
C SER A 119 -0.85 -3.94 -4.32
N LYS A 120 0.26 -3.43 -4.87
CA LYS A 120 0.25 -2.57 -6.06
C LYS A 120 -0.17 -3.34 -7.32
N ARG A 121 0.37 -4.54 -7.55
CA ARG A 121 0.02 -5.39 -8.69
C ARG A 121 -1.44 -5.83 -8.65
N LYS A 122 -1.93 -6.21 -7.48
CA LYS A 122 -3.34 -6.58 -7.24
C LYS A 122 -4.27 -5.47 -7.70
N TYR A 123 -4.01 -4.23 -7.29
CA TYR A 123 -4.78 -3.09 -7.75
C TYR A 123 -4.68 -2.84 -9.26
N GLN A 124 -3.47 -2.92 -9.84
CA GLN A 124 -3.31 -2.74 -11.28
C GLN A 124 -4.11 -3.76 -12.09
N TYR A 125 -4.12 -5.03 -11.67
CA TYR A 125 -4.92 -6.04 -12.34
C TYR A 125 -6.42 -5.85 -12.09
N GLU A 126 -6.82 -5.47 -10.87
CA GLU A 126 -8.21 -5.16 -10.52
C GLU A 126 -8.79 -4.05 -11.42
N GLU A 127 -8.04 -2.96 -11.65
CA GLU A 127 -8.47 -1.89 -12.55
C GLU A 127 -8.53 -2.36 -14.01
N GLN A 128 -7.57 -3.18 -14.47
CA GLN A 128 -7.61 -3.73 -15.83
C GLN A 128 -8.83 -4.63 -16.08
N VAL A 129 -9.18 -5.50 -15.12
CA VAL A 129 -10.34 -6.38 -15.26
C VAL A 129 -11.66 -5.62 -15.08
N LYS A 130 -11.65 -4.49 -14.38
CA LYS A 130 -12.81 -3.59 -14.28
C LYS A 130 -13.01 -2.78 -15.57
N GLU A 131 -11.94 -2.27 -16.17
CA GLU A 131 -11.98 -1.54 -17.44
C GLU A 131 -12.40 -2.46 -18.59
N ASN A 132 -11.86 -3.68 -18.63
CA ASN A 132 -12.23 -4.69 -19.62
C ASN A 132 -12.38 -6.08 -18.99
N PRO A 133 -13.60 -6.44 -18.53
CA PRO A 133 -13.87 -7.74 -17.91
C PRO A 133 -13.67 -8.94 -18.84
N LEU A 134 -13.63 -8.73 -20.15
CA LEU A 134 -13.38 -9.78 -21.14
C LEU A 134 -11.88 -9.96 -21.45
N ASN A 135 -11.00 -9.17 -20.83
CA ASN A 135 -9.57 -9.34 -20.93
C ASN A 135 -9.09 -10.53 -20.07
N TYR A 136 -9.18 -11.73 -20.64
CA TYR A 136 -8.75 -12.95 -19.94
C TYR A 136 -7.25 -12.97 -19.59
N ASP A 137 -6.38 -12.27 -20.33
CA ASP A 137 -4.96 -12.18 -19.98
C ASP A 137 -4.77 -11.48 -18.62
N ALA A 138 -5.47 -10.35 -18.41
CA ALA A 138 -5.46 -9.65 -17.12
C ALA A 138 -6.02 -10.53 -15.99
N TRP A 139 -7.08 -11.29 -16.24
CA TRP A 139 -7.60 -12.26 -15.26
C TRP A 139 -6.58 -13.35 -14.93
N PHE A 140 -5.88 -13.92 -15.90
CA PHE A 140 -4.87 -14.95 -15.64
C PHE A 140 -3.70 -14.40 -14.83
N ASP A 141 -3.21 -13.21 -15.16
CA ASP A 141 -2.10 -12.60 -14.42
C ASP A 141 -2.52 -12.21 -12.99
N TYR A 142 -3.78 -11.81 -12.80
CA TYR A 142 -4.35 -11.60 -11.47
C TYR A 142 -4.45 -12.90 -10.66
N LEU A 143 -4.99 -13.96 -11.26
CA LEU A 143 -5.17 -15.25 -10.59
C LEU A 143 -3.84 -15.87 -10.16
N ARG A 144 -2.81 -15.78 -11.00
CA ARG A 144 -1.45 -16.22 -10.63
C ARG A 144 -0.89 -15.45 -9.43
N LEU A 145 -1.18 -14.15 -9.34
CA LEU A 145 -0.78 -13.34 -8.19
C LEU A 145 -1.50 -13.82 -6.92
N MET A 146 -2.81 -14.06 -7.00
CA MET A 146 -3.62 -14.55 -5.88
C MET A 146 -3.19 -15.94 -5.41
N GLU A 147 -2.93 -16.86 -6.34
CA GLU A 147 -2.38 -18.20 -6.05
C GLU A 147 -1.03 -18.11 -5.32
N SER A 148 -0.19 -17.14 -5.69
CA SER A 148 1.10 -16.93 -5.03
C SER A 148 1.00 -16.36 -3.60
N GLU A 149 -0.10 -15.68 -3.25
CA GLU A 149 -0.38 -15.24 -1.88
C GLU A 149 -0.76 -16.42 -0.96
N GLY A 150 -1.22 -17.54 -1.53
CA GLY A 150 -1.60 -18.74 -0.79
C GLY A 150 -2.94 -18.64 -0.03
N ASN A 151 -3.68 -17.54 -0.17
CA ASN A 151 -5.01 -17.39 0.41
C ASN A 151 -6.07 -18.04 -0.50
N VAL A 152 -6.49 -19.27 -0.13
CA VAL A 152 -7.41 -20.09 -0.93
C VAL A 152 -8.77 -19.43 -1.11
N ASP A 153 -9.33 -18.80 -0.07
CA ASP A 153 -10.67 -18.20 -0.13
C ASP A 153 -10.68 -16.98 -1.06
N SER A 154 -9.67 -16.11 -0.96
CA SER A 154 -9.54 -14.94 -1.83
C SER A 154 -9.27 -15.34 -3.29
N THR A 155 -8.50 -16.41 -3.49
CA THR A 155 -8.22 -16.97 -4.82
C THR A 155 -9.49 -17.54 -5.45
N ARG A 156 -10.30 -18.28 -4.67
CA ARG A 156 -11.60 -18.82 -5.10
C ARG A 156 -12.54 -17.69 -5.54
N GLU A 157 -12.69 -16.65 -4.72
CA GLU A 157 -13.52 -15.49 -5.05
C GLU A 157 -13.07 -14.85 -6.38
N THR A 158 -11.76 -14.70 -6.57
CA THR A 158 -11.22 -14.14 -7.82
C THR A 158 -11.51 -15.03 -9.03
N TYR A 159 -11.43 -16.35 -8.88
CA TYR A 159 -11.81 -17.33 -9.92
C TYR A 159 -13.29 -17.22 -10.28
N GLU A 160 -14.17 -17.17 -9.28
CA GLU A 160 -15.62 -17.04 -9.48
C GLU A 160 -15.98 -15.77 -10.26
N ARG A 161 -15.32 -14.65 -9.92
CA ARG A 161 -15.45 -13.39 -10.65
C ARG A 161 -14.96 -13.50 -12.10
N ALA A 162 -13.81 -14.13 -12.34
CA ALA A 162 -13.29 -14.32 -13.69
C ALA A 162 -14.24 -15.18 -14.55
N ILE A 163 -14.77 -16.26 -13.98
CA ILE A 163 -15.65 -17.23 -14.65
C ILE A 163 -17.04 -16.64 -14.95
N ALA A 164 -17.51 -15.66 -14.18
CA ALA A 164 -18.75 -14.93 -14.47
C ALA A 164 -18.68 -14.16 -15.81
N ASN A 165 -17.48 -13.85 -16.30
CA ASN A 165 -17.26 -13.15 -17.57
C ASN A 165 -17.26 -14.14 -18.75
N VAL A 166 -18.46 -14.58 -19.17
CA VAL A 166 -18.65 -15.51 -20.29
C VAL A 166 -18.35 -14.85 -21.64
N PRO A 167 -17.62 -15.49 -22.57
CA PRO A 167 -17.36 -14.92 -23.88
C PRO A 167 -18.67 -14.65 -24.64
N PRO A 168 -18.89 -13.43 -25.18
CA PRO A 168 -20.12 -13.10 -25.90
C PRO A 168 -20.19 -13.74 -27.31
N SER A 169 -19.04 -14.14 -27.86
CA SER A 169 -18.94 -14.70 -29.21
C SER A 169 -18.96 -16.22 -29.18
N ARG A 170 -19.67 -16.87 -30.11
CA ARG A 170 -19.67 -18.33 -30.30
C ARG A 170 -18.41 -18.86 -31.02
N LEU A 171 -17.49 -18.00 -31.43
CA LEU A 171 -16.27 -18.41 -32.12
C LEU A 171 -15.33 -19.10 -31.15
N LYS A 172 -14.97 -20.36 -31.44
CA LYS A 172 -14.11 -21.23 -30.62
C LYS A 172 -12.85 -20.54 -30.05
N ARG A 173 -12.23 -19.62 -30.81
CA ARG A 173 -11.02 -18.91 -30.39
C ARG A 173 -11.18 -18.13 -29.08
N PHE A 174 -12.36 -17.58 -28.80
CA PHE A 174 -12.64 -16.79 -27.59
C PHE A 174 -12.96 -17.68 -26.38
N TRP A 175 -13.39 -18.93 -26.61
CA TRP A 175 -13.71 -19.89 -25.55
C TRP A 175 -12.49 -20.61 -25.00
N ARG A 176 -11.39 -20.71 -25.76
CA ARG A 176 -10.20 -21.44 -25.33
C ARG A 176 -9.66 -20.92 -24.00
N ARG A 177 -9.53 -19.59 -23.86
CA ARG A 177 -9.07 -18.94 -22.63
C ARG A 177 -10.07 -19.11 -21.49
N TYR A 178 -11.36 -18.98 -21.77
CA TYR A 178 -12.42 -19.20 -20.79
C TYR A 178 -12.41 -20.62 -20.20
N ILE A 179 -12.23 -21.64 -21.05
CA ILE A 179 -12.14 -23.04 -20.60
C ILE A 179 -10.93 -23.24 -19.68
N TYR A 180 -9.81 -22.56 -19.93
CA TYR A 180 -8.64 -22.65 -19.04
C TYR A 180 -8.89 -22.05 -17.65
N LEU A 181 -9.75 -21.04 -17.51
CA LEU A 181 -10.15 -20.55 -16.18
C LEU A 181 -10.82 -21.67 -15.37
N TRP A 182 -11.74 -22.41 -15.99
CA TRP A 182 -12.41 -23.54 -15.35
C TRP A 182 -11.46 -24.70 -15.04
N ILE A 183 -10.54 -25.02 -15.95
CA ILE A 183 -9.54 -26.08 -15.70
C ILE A 183 -8.66 -25.70 -14.51
N ASN A 184 -8.15 -24.46 -14.47
CA ASN A 184 -7.32 -24.02 -13.35
C ASN A 184 -8.13 -23.98 -12.05
N TYR A 185 -9.38 -23.53 -12.10
CA TYR A 185 -10.25 -23.51 -10.92
C TYR A 185 -10.52 -24.92 -10.35
N ALA A 186 -10.66 -25.93 -11.22
CA ALA A 186 -10.84 -27.31 -10.79
C ALA A 186 -9.55 -27.97 -10.24
N LEU A 187 -8.39 -27.36 -10.52
CA LEU A 187 -7.07 -27.82 -10.03
C LEU A 187 -6.60 -27.08 -8.78
N LEU A 188 -7.32 -26.03 -8.36
CA LEU A 188 -7.11 -25.30 -7.11
C LEU A 188 -7.46 -26.19 -5.91
#